data_AF-A0A179U970-F1
#
_entry.id   AF-A0A179U970-F1
#
_cell.length_a   1.000
_cell.length_b   1.000
_cell.length_c   1.000
_cell.angle_alpha   90.00
_cell.angle_beta   90.00
_cell.angle_gamma   90.00
#
_symmetry.space_group_name_H-M   'P 1'
#
loop_
_entity.id
_entity.type
_entity.pdbx_description
1 polymer ?
#
loop_
_entity_poly.entity_id
_entity_poly.type
_entity_poly.pdbx_seq_one_letter_code
_entity_poly.pdbx_strand_id
1 'polypeptide(L)'
;MFNQYIQRLGRNVGLEAPLTPYCIRRGIANVVDDVATTAEWNQVLGHSRADIFERYYMSQKVKRDIQSAYLGCPARASVIRAVGKMSLT
;
A
#
# COMPACT_ATOMS: atom_id res chain seq x y z
N MET A 1 -2.63 22.53 -12.75
CA MET A 1 -1.27 22.86 -12.25
C MET A 1 -0.72 21.79 -11.30
N PHE A 2 -1.37 21.48 -10.17
CA PHE A 2 -0.88 20.47 -9.19
C PHE A 2 -0.50 19.10 -9.80
N ASN A 3 -1.37 18.54 -10.65
CA ASN A 3 -1.13 17.24 -11.28
C ASN A 3 0.14 17.21 -12.16
N GLN A 4 0.52 18.34 -12.78
CA GLN A 4 1.72 18.42 -13.61
C GLN A 4 2.99 18.31 -12.76
N TYR A 5 3.00 18.89 -11.57
CA TYR A 5 4.12 18.76 -10.63
C TYR A 5 4.28 17.32 -10.14
N ILE A 6 3.17 16.65 -9.80
CA ILE A 6 3.19 15.24 -9.38
C ILE A 6 3.66 14.32 -10.51
N GLN A 7 3.20 14.54 -11.74
CA GLN A 7 3.69 13.76 -12.88
C GLN A 7 5.19 14.00 -13.16
N ARG A 8 5.67 15.25 -12.98
CA ARG A 8 7.09 15.56 -13.09
C ARG A 8 7.92 14.87 -12.02
N LEU A 9 7.42 14.83 -10.77
CA LEU A 9 8.04 14.06 -9.70
C LEU A 9 8.15 12.58 -10.08
N GLY A 10 7.06 11.99 -10.61
CA GLY A 10 7.06 10.60 -11.06
C GLY A 10 8.14 10.29 -12.10
N ARG A 11 8.29 11.16 -13.11
CA ARG A 11 9.37 11.03 -14.10
C ARG A 11 10.76 11.16 -13.49
N ASN A 12 10.95 12.12 -12.57
CA ASN A 12 12.25 12.35 -11.92
C ASN A 12 12.71 11.16 -11.08
N VAL A 13 11.78 10.37 -10.52
CA VAL A 13 12.10 9.15 -9.76
C VAL A 13 12.08 7.88 -10.63
N GLY A 14 11.98 8.02 -11.95
CA GLY A 14 12.07 6.90 -12.89
C GLY A 14 10.80 6.05 -13.04
N LEU A 15 9.62 6.55 -12.67
CA LEU A 15 8.37 5.82 -12.92
C LEU A 15 8.02 5.85 -14.41
N GLU A 16 7.85 4.67 -15.00
CA GLU A 16 7.38 4.51 -16.38
C GLU A 16 5.94 5.03 -16.57
N ALA A 17 5.09 4.79 -15.57
CA ALA A 17 3.71 5.24 -15.58
C ALA A 17 3.55 6.63 -14.93
N PRO A 18 2.60 7.47 -15.39
CA PRO A 18 2.34 8.76 -14.77
C PRO A 18 1.95 8.64 -13.29
N LEU A 19 2.73 9.29 -12.42
CA LEU A 19 2.33 9.47 -11.03
C LEU A 19 1.17 10.47 -10.97
N THR A 20 0.10 10.11 -10.27
CA THR A 20 -1.08 10.96 -10.05
C THR A 20 -1.40 11.03 -8.55
N PRO A 21 -2.18 12.03 -8.09
CA PRO A 21 -2.65 12.07 -6.69
C PRO A 21 -3.40 10.78 -6.28
N TYR A 22 -4.06 10.14 -7.24
CA TYR A 22 -4.72 8.86 -7.03
C TYR A 22 -3.73 7.74 -6.67
N CYS A 23 -2.56 7.68 -7.32
CA CYS A 23 -1.52 6.70 -6.99
C CYS A 23 -1.08 6.81 -5.52
N ILE A 24 -0.97 8.03 -4.99
CA ILE A 24 -0.58 8.30 -3.61
C ILE A 24 -1.68 7.85 -2.65
N ARG A 25 -2.93 8.29 -2.88
CA ARG A 25 -4.07 7.84 -2.07
C ARG A 25 -4.21 6.33 -2.09
N ARG A 26 -4.02 5.70 -3.25
CA ARG A 26 -4.06 4.24 -3.39
C ARG A 26 -2.90 3.55 -2.68
N GLY A 27 -1.70 4.10 -2.72
CA GLY A 27 -0.55 3.58 -1.96
C GLY A 27 -0.82 3.60 -0.46
N ILE A 28 -1.27 4.74 0.07
CA ILE A 28 -1.68 4.89 1.48
C ILE A 28 -2.79 3.90 1.82
N ALA A 29 -3.81 3.82 0.95
CA ALA A 29 -4.93 2.88 1.05
C ALA A 29 -4.53 1.42 1.27
N ASN A 30 -3.41 0.98 0.68
CA ASN A 30 -2.97 -0.40 0.84
C ASN A 30 -2.11 -0.62 2.09
N VAL A 31 -1.34 0.38 2.52
CA VAL A 31 -0.48 0.26 3.71
C VAL A 31 -1.32 0.18 4.98
N VAL A 32 -2.36 1.00 5.07
CA VAL A 32 -3.16 1.10 6.30
C VAL A 32 -4.27 0.03 6.35
N ASP A 33 -4.51 -0.73 5.26
CA ASP A 33 -5.49 -1.83 5.20
C ASP A 33 -5.11 -2.98 6.11
N ASP A 34 -3.79 -3.15 6.30
CA ASP A 34 -3.25 -4.13 7.22
C ASP A 34 -3.49 -3.79 8.70
N VAL A 35 -3.89 -2.56 9.03
CA VAL A 35 -4.00 -2.07 10.43
C VAL A 35 -5.31 -1.37 10.79
N ALA A 36 -6.10 -0.91 9.81
CA ALA A 36 -7.32 -0.14 10.03
C ALA A 36 -8.57 -0.90 9.55
N THR A 37 -9.68 -0.63 10.23
CA THR A 37 -11.01 -1.13 9.87
C THR A 37 -11.58 -0.41 8.65
N THR A 38 -12.55 -1.03 7.97
CA THR A 38 -13.25 -0.43 6.83
C THR A 38 -13.92 0.91 7.16
N ALA A 39 -14.36 1.11 8.40
CA ALA A 39 -14.97 2.37 8.85
C ALA A 39 -13.94 3.51 8.93
N GLU A 40 -12.78 3.24 9.52
CA GLU A 40 -11.66 4.19 9.58
C GLU A 40 -11.19 4.57 8.17
N TRP A 41 -11.19 3.60 7.25
CA TRP A 41 -10.88 3.85 5.85
C TRP A 41 -11.82 4.84 5.17
N ASN A 42 -13.12 4.61 5.31
CA ASN A 42 -14.13 5.48 4.71
C ASN A 42 -14.03 6.90 5.26
N GLN A 43 -13.73 7.04 6.55
CA GLN A 43 -13.51 8.33 7.18
C GLN A 43 -12.26 9.02 6.63
N VAL A 44 -11.11 8.35 6.63
CA VAL A 44 -9.81 8.91 6.21
C VAL A 44 -9.81 9.27 4.72
N LEU A 45 -10.42 8.43 3.88
CA LEU A 45 -10.47 8.65 2.43
C LEU A 45 -11.65 9.49 1.98
N GLY A 46 -12.57 9.84 2.89
CA GLY A 46 -13.78 10.63 2.63
C GLY A 46 -14.78 9.90 1.73
N HIS A 47 -14.89 8.57 1.87
CA HIS A 47 -15.81 7.76 1.08
C HIS A 47 -17.18 7.69 1.74
N SER A 48 -18.22 7.99 0.97
CA SER A 48 -19.62 7.85 1.43
C SER A 48 -20.11 6.41 1.47
N ARG A 49 -19.37 5.47 0.86
CA ARG A 49 -19.70 4.05 0.77
C ARG A 49 -18.45 3.18 0.87
N ALA A 50 -18.56 2.09 1.61
CA ALA A 50 -17.47 1.14 1.85
C ALA A 50 -16.96 0.46 0.58
N ASP A 51 -17.84 0.19 -0.39
CA ASP A 51 -17.47 -0.53 -1.61
C ASP A 51 -16.55 0.28 -2.55
N ILE A 52 -16.44 1.59 -2.35
CA ILE A 52 -15.52 2.45 -3.11
C ILE A 52 -14.06 2.06 -2.79
N PHE A 53 -13.77 1.75 -1.53
CA PHE A 53 -12.44 1.30 -1.14
C PHE A 53 -12.09 -0.04 -1.80
N GLU A 54 -12.97 -1.03 -1.65
CA GLU A 54 -12.76 -2.39 -2.18
C GLU A 54 -12.58 -2.40 -3.70
N ARG A 55 -13.36 -1.61 -4.44
CA ARG A 55 -13.35 -1.61 -5.91
C ARG A 55 -12.17 -0.86 -6.52
N TYR A 56 -11.75 0.24 -5.91
CA TYR A 56 -10.82 1.18 -6.55
C TYR A 56 -9.46 1.24 -5.84
N TYR A 57 -9.46 1.16 -4.51
CA TYR A 57 -8.26 1.39 -3.70
C TYR A 57 -7.54 0.10 -3.31
N MET A 58 -8.29 -0.97 -3.02
CA MET A 58 -7.72 -2.27 -2.71
C MET A 58 -6.87 -2.77 -3.88
N SER A 59 -5.57 -2.95 -3.64
CA SER A 59 -4.64 -3.46 -4.63
C SER A 59 -4.79 -4.98 -4.71
N GLN A 60 -5.14 -5.48 -5.89
CA GLN A 60 -5.07 -6.91 -6.17
C GLN A 60 -3.61 -7.41 -6.29
N LYS A 61 -2.62 -6.51 -6.39
CA LYS A 61 -1.23 -6.86 -6.74
C LYS A 61 -0.18 -6.62 -5.64
N VAL A 62 -0.47 -5.84 -4.60
CA VAL A 62 0.55 -5.46 -3.61
C VAL A 62 0.07 -5.74 -2.19
N LYS A 63 0.31 -6.99 -1.76
CA LYS A 63 0.42 -7.43 -0.36
C LYS A 63 1.85 -7.91 -0.07
N ARG A 64 2.84 -7.34 -0.76
CA ARG A 64 4.24 -7.79 -0.64
C ARG A 64 5.06 -6.79 0.14
N ASP A 65 5.90 -7.34 0.99
CA ASP A 65 6.90 -6.62 1.78
C ASP A 65 7.95 -6.00 0.85
N ILE A 66 7.65 -4.78 0.37
CA ILE A 66 8.50 -4.03 -0.57
C ILE A 66 9.86 -3.75 0.05
N GLN A 67 9.91 -3.54 1.37
CA GLN A 67 11.14 -3.27 2.10
C GLN A 67 12.05 -4.50 2.10
N SER A 68 11.51 -5.68 2.44
CA SER A 68 12.26 -6.93 2.32
C SER A 68 12.62 -7.27 0.88
N ALA A 69 11.73 -7.00 -0.08
CA ALA A 69 12.03 -7.20 -1.50
C ALA A 69 13.20 -6.30 -1.99
N TYR A 70 13.23 -5.05 -1.54
CA TYR A 70 14.29 -4.09 -1.88
C TYR A 70 15.64 -4.46 -1.21
N LEU A 71 15.60 -4.94 0.03
CA LEU A 71 16.79 -5.34 0.79
C LEU A 71 17.23 -6.80 0.57
N GLY A 72 16.54 -7.55 -0.30
CA GLY A 72 16.80 -8.98 -0.54
C GLY A 72 16.57 -9.86 0.69
N CYS A 73 15.77 -9.40 1.64
CA CYS A 73 15.50 -10.07 2.90
C CYS A 73 14.23 -10.93 2.82
N PRO A 74 14.08 -11.95 3.69
CA PRO A 74 12.81 -12.64 3.84
C PRO A 74 11.72 -11.65 4.24
N ALA A 75 10.49 -11.85 3.76
CA ALA A 75 9.35 -11.04 4.18
C ALA A 75 9.20 -11.11 5.71
N ARG A 76 8.96 -9.98 6.37
CA ARG A 76 8.85 -9.90 7.84
C ARG A 76 7.87 -10.91 8.42
N ALA A 77 6.75 -11.15 7.73
CA ALA A 77 5.75 -12.14 8.11
C ALA A 77 6.28 -13.59 8.11
N SER A 78 7.24 -13.93 7.24
CA SER A 78 7.85 -15.26 7.23
C SER A 78 8.80 -15.45 8.41
N VAL A 79 9.55 -14.40 8.79
CA VAL A 79 10.42 -14.40 9.97
C VAL A 79 9.60 -14.58 11.26
N ILE A 80 8.51 -13.80 11.41
CA ILE A 80 7.63 -13.90 12.58
C ILE A 80 7.02 -15.30 12.71
N ARG A 81 6.57 -15.88 11.58
CA ARG A 81 6.01 -17.23 11.57
C ARG A 81 7.05 -18.30 11.92
N ALA A 82 8.29 -18.15 11.45
CA ALA A 82 9.36 -19.10 11.74
C ALA A 82 9.70 -19.09 13.24
N VAL A 83 9.90 -17.92 13.83
CA VAL A 83 10.19 -17.77 15.25
C VAL A 83 9.05 -18.32 16.11
N GLY A 84 7.79 -17.99 15.78
CA GLY A 84 6.63 -18.51 16.52
C GLY A 84 6.49 -20.04 16.49
N LYS A 85 7.00 -20.72 15.45
CA LYS A 85 7.06 -22.19 15.39
C LYS A 85 8.18 -22.78 16.23
N MET A 86 9.30 -22.06 16.39
CA MET A 86 10.42 -22.51 17.23
C MET A 86 10.08 -22.46 18.73
N SER A 87 9.13 -21.60 19.14
CA SER A 87 8.66 -21.52 20.53
C SER A 87 7.78 -22.70 20.96
N LEU A 88 7.37 -23.57 20.03
CA LEU A 88 6.47 -24.70 20.25
C LEU A 88 7.19 -26.06 20.23
N THR A 89 8.51 -26.06 20.10
CA THR A 89 9.41 -27.22 20.15
C THR A 89 10.36 -27.09 21.32
#